data_AF-A0A7C1BUJ9-F1
#
_entry.id   AF-A0A7C1BUJ9-F1
#
_cell.length_a   1.000
_cell.length_b   1.000
_cell.length_c   1.000
_cell.angle_alpha   90.00
_cell.angle_beta   90.00
_cell.angle_gamma   90.00
#
_symmetry.space_group_name_H-M   'P 1'
#
loop_
_entity.id
_entity.type
_entity.pdbx_description
1 polymer ?
#
loop_
_entity_poly.entity_id
_entity_poly.type
_entity_poly.pdbx_seq_one_letter_code
_entity_poly.pdbx_strand_id
1 'polypeptide(L)'
;MRVLFIHADYIRFEAKKKAIKDAEELEKKKDEASEALVAFVACEKVDESSPQEVAKKLVEEIENVYKKVNAKTIVLYPYAHLSSELSSGEVAREILDTSANLLSAKGYEVKKAPFGWY
;
A
#
# COMPACT_ATOMS: atom_id res chain seq x y z
N MET A 1 5.86 -10.58 4.08
CA MET A 1 4.75 -9.63 3.90
C MET A 1 3.39 -10.26 4.21
N ARG A 2 2.49 -9.49 4.84
CA ARG A 2 1.05 -9.80 4.93
C ARG A 2 0.23 -8.78 4.15
N VAL A 3 -0.79 -9.27 3.44
CA VAL A 3 -1.71 -8.42 2.67
C VAL A 3 -3.15 -8.85 2.93
N LEU A 4 -4.02 -7.89 3.19
CA LEU A 4 -5.47 -8.07 3.24
C LEU A 4 -6.09 -7.28 2.09
N PHE A 5 -6.83 -7.96 1.23
CA PHE A 5 -7.57 -7.36 0.13
C PHE A 5 -9.02 -7.14 0.51
N ILE A 6 -9.53 -5.93 0.26
CA ILE A 6 -10.95 -5.59 0.39
C ILE A 6 -11.38 -4.91 -0.91
N HIS A 7 -12.36 -5.49 -1.60
CA HIS A 7 -13.07 -4.83 -2.68
C HIS A 7 -14.21 -4.00 -2.08
N ALA A 8 -14.19 -2.69 -2.28
CA ALA A 8 -15.09 -1.75 -1.63
C ALA A 8 -15.66 -0.73 -2.60
N ASP A 9 -16.91 -0.33 -2.39
CA ASP A 9 -17.56 0.76 -3.14
C ASP A 9 -16.75 2.05 -3.05
N TYR A 10 -16.18 2.34 -1.87
CA TYR A 10 -15.24 3.44 -1.69
C TYR A 10 -14.34 3.23 -0.47
N ILE A 11 -13.24 3.97 -0.45
CA ILE A 11 -12.43 4.20 0.75
C ILE A 11 -12.01 5.68 0.81
N ARG A 12 -12.02 6.25 2.02
CA ARG A 12 -11.52 7.59 2.31
C ARG A 12 -10.53 7.52 3.46
N PHE A 13 -9.44 8.26 3.35
CA PHE A 13 -8.47 8.39 4.42
C PHE A 13 -8.05 9.86 4.61
N GLU A 14 -7.76 10.20 5.86
CA GLU A 14 -7.28 11.52 6.25
C GLU A 14 -6.19 11.37 7.30
N ALA A 15 -4.99 11.82 6.97
CA ALA A 15 -3.89 11.87 7.91
C ALA A 15 -4.17 12.89 9.03
N LYS A 16 -4.13 12.42 10.28
CA LYS A 16 -4.40 13.19 11.50
C LYS A 16 -3.11 13.55 12.23
N LYS A 17 -2.34 12.56 12.66
CA LYS A 17 -1.15 12.74 13.51
C LYS A 17 0.00 11.88 13.00
N LYS A 18 1.23 12.37 13.11
CA LYS A 18 2.42 11.56 12.82
C LYS A 18 2.49 10.40 13.81
N ALA A 19 2.57 9.17 13.31
CA ALA A 19 2.77 7.95 14.08
C ALA A 19 4.27 7.66 14.31
N ILE A 20 5.12 8.16 13.42
CA ILE A 20 6.58 8.00 13.48
C ILE A 20 7.28 9.35 13.25
N LYS A 21 8.53 9.48 13.72
CA LYS A 21 9.32 10.72 13.56
C LYS A 21 9.51 11.07 12.08
N ASP A 22 9.84 10.07 11.28
CA ASP A 22 10.17 10.21 9.86
C ASP A 22 8.96 9.97 8.95
N ALA A 23 7.76 10.31 9.42
CA ALA A 23 6.53 10.20 8.64
C ALA A 23 6.62 11.03 7.35
N GLU A 24 5.99 10.56 6.28
CA GLU A 24 6.05 11.23 4.98
C GLU A 24 5.56 12.68 5.06
N GLU A 25 6.21 13.57 4.31
CA GLU A 25 5.67 14.91 4.11
C GLU A 25 4.40 14.85 3.25
N LEU A 26 3.38 15.59 3.64
CA LEU A 26 2.06 15.51 3.02
C LEU A 26 1.84 16.71 2.10
N GLU A 27 1.72 16.46 0.80
CA GLU A 27 1.12 17.43 -0.13
C GLU A 27 -0.40 17.51 0.06
N LYS A 28 -1.04 16.36 0.29
CA LYS A 28 -2.48 16.23 0.53
C LYS A 28 -2.72 15.42 1.80
N LYS A 29 -3.55 15.97 2.70
CA LYS A 29 -3.92 15.31 3.95
C LYS A 29 -5.08 14.32 3.80
N LYS A 30 -5.88 14.45 2.75
CA LYS A 30 -7.08 13.64 2.51
C LYS A 30 -7.09 13.14 1.08
N ASP A 31 -7.54 11.91 0.89
CA ASP A 31 -7.85 11.37 -0.43
C ASP A 31 -8.96 10.30 -0.32
N GLU A 32 -9.56 9.98 -1.46
CA GLU A 32 -10.58 8.94 -1.58
C GLU A 32 -10.49 8.22 -2.93
N ALA A 33 -11.03 7.00 -2.96
CA ALA A 33 -11.17 6.16 -4.15
C ALA A 33 -12.57 5.56 -4.18
N SER A 34 -13.13 5.36 -5.38
CA SER A 34 -14.39 4.63 -5.62
C SER A 34 -14.12 3.35 -6.40
N GLU A 35 -14.97 2.33 -6.26
CA GLU A 35 -14.81 1.01 -6.91
C GLU A 35 -13.40 0.45 -6.71
N ALA A 36 -12.94 0.43 -5.46
CA ALA A 36 -11.55 0.27 -5.09
C ALA A 36 -11.23 -1.16 -4.66
N LEU A 37 -10.10 -1.70 -5.16
CA LEU A 37 -9.39 -2.79 -4.50
C LEU A 37 -8.39 -2.18 -3.52
N VAL A 38 -8.70 -2.28 -2.22
CA VAL A 38 -7.81 -1.82 -1.16
C VAL A 38 -6.90 -2.97 -0.74
N ALA A 39 -5.60 -2.76 -0.86
CA ALA A 39 -4.55 -3.64 -0.37
C ALA A 39 -3.99 -3.05 0.93
N PHE A 40 -4.42 -3.59 2.07
CA PHE A 40 -3.81 -3.29 3.37
C PHE A 40 -2.53 -4.13 3.50
N VAL A 41 -1.38 -3.47 3.62
CA VAL A 41 -0.06 -4.12 3.54
C VAL A 41 0.73 -3.93 4.83
N ALA A 42 1.22 -5.04 5.39
CA ALA A 42 2.27 -5.04 6.41
C ALA A 42 3.54 -5.67 5.82
N CYS A 43 4.60 -4.86 5.72
CA CYS A 43 5.93 -5.35 5.37
C CYS A 43 6.58 -5.98 6.61
N GLU A 44 7.18 -7.15 6.43
CA GLU A 44 7.75 -7.98 7.49
C GLU A 44 9.27 -7.99 7.41
N LYS A 45 9.94 -8.33 8.51
CA LYS A 45 11.41 -8.31 8.62
C LYS A 45 12.11 -9.16 7.54
N VAL A 46 11.49 -10.26 7.12
CA VAL A 46 12.02 -11.12 6.04
C VAL A 46 12.05 -10.41 4.68
N ASP A 47 11.18 -9.41 4.46
CA ASP A 47 11.07 -8.68 3.21
C ASP A 47 12.29 -7.76 2.97
N GLU A 48 13.03 -7.41 4.02
CA GLU A 48 14.24 -6.58 3.96
C GLU A 48 15.38 -7.24 3.14
N SER A 49 15.34 -8.56 2.99
CA SER A 49 16.37 -9.30 2.24
C SER A 49 16.34 -9.02 0.73
N SER A 50 15.14 -8.75 0.18
CA SER A 50 14.93 -8.52 -1.26
C SER A 50 13.73 -7.58 -1.53
N PRO A 51 13.78 -6.29 -1.11
CA PRO A 51 12.63 -5.38 -1.18
C PRO A 51 12.03 -5.26 -2.59
N GLN A 52 12.89 -5.15 -3.60
CA GLN A 52 12.50 -5.03 -5.01
C GLN A 52 11.78 -6.28 -5.55
N GLU A 53 12.19 -7.47 -5.12
CA GLU A 53 11.52 -8.72 -5.51
C GLU A 53 10.16 -8.86 -4.83
N VAL A 54 10.10 -8.51 -3.54
CA VAL A 54 8.86 -8.49 -2.76
C VAL A 54 7.84 -7.52 -3.37
N ALA A 55 8.28 -6.32 -3.78
CA ALA A 55 7.42 -5.35 -4.45
C ALA A 55 6.83 -5.89 -5.76
N LYS A 56 7.61 -6.62 -6.56
CA LYS A 56 7.13 -7.27 -7.81
C LYS A 56 6.08 -8.35 -7.52
N LYS A 57 6.32 -9.20 -6.52
CA LYS A 57 5.37 -10.24 -6.09
C LYS A 57 4.07 -9.63 -5.55
N LEU A 58 4.16 -8.54 -4.79
CA LEU A 58 2.98 -7.79 -4.33
C LEU A 58 2.16 -7.27 -5.52
N VAL A 59 2.82 -6.68 -6.54
CA VAL A 59 2.15 -6.19 -7.75
C VAL A 59 1.46 -7.31 -8.51
N GLU A 60 2.12 -8.44 -8.71
CA GLU A 60 1.54 -9.61 -9.38
C GLU A 60 0.26 -10.10 -8.66
N GLU A 61 0.30 -10.19 -7.33
CA GLU A 61 -0.86 -10.64 -6.55
C GLU A 61 -2.00 -9.61 -6.54
N ILE A 62 -1.68 -8.31 -6.45
CA ILE A 62 -2.66 -7.24 -6.61
C ILE A 62 -3.34 -7.34 -7.98
N GLU A 63 -2.58 -7.50 -9.07
CA GLU A 63 -3.14 -7.60 -10.42
C GLU A 63 -4.04 -8.85 -10.56
N ASN A 64 -3.66 -9.97 -9.95
CA ASN A 64 -4.45 -11.20 -9.94
C ASN A 64 -5.82 -10.99 -9.28
N VAL A 65 -5.87 -10.32 -8.13
CA VAL A 65 -7.12 -10.05 -7.41
C VAL A 65 -7.93 -8.96 -8.11
N TYR A 66 -7.28 -7.88 -8.53
CA TYR A 66 -7.89 -6.74 -9.24
C TYR A 66 -8.68 -7.20 -10.46
N LYS A 67 -8.10 -8.09 -11.28
CA LYS A 67 -8.77 -8.64 -12.48
C LYS A 67 -9.97 -9.53 -12.14
N LYS A 68 -9.93 -10.26 -11.03
CA LYS A 68 -11.03 -11.16 -10.60
C LYS A 68 -12.24 -10.37 -10.10
N VAL A 69 -12.00 -9.29 -9.37
CA VAL A 69 -13.08 -8.46 -8.79
C VAL A 69 -13.52 -7.33 -9.70
N ASN A 70 -12.75 -7.06 -10.77
CA ASN A 70 -13.01 -6.00 -11.75
C ASN A 70 -13.15 -4.61 -11.11
N ALA A 71 -12.25 -4.29 -10.17
CA ALA A 71 -12.17 -2.97 -9.56
C ALA A 71 -11.68 -1.93 -10.59
N LYS A 72 -11.82 -0.63 -10.27
CA LYS A 72 -11.35 0.49 -11.10
C LYS A 72 -10.09 1.15 -10.57
N THR A 73 -9.92 1.17 -9.25
CA THR A 73 -8.79 1.83 -8.60
C THR A 73 -8.11 0.87 -7.63
N ILE A 74 -6.79 0.89 -7.60
CA ILE A 74 -5.99 0.17 -6.60
C ILE A 74 -5.58 1.14 -5.51
N VAL A 75 -5.82 0.76 -4.25
CA VAL A 75 -5.39 1.55 -3.10
C VAL A 75 -4.36 0.77 -2.29
N LEU A 76 -3.13 1.27 -2.22
CA LEU A 76 -2.09 0.76 -1.33
C LEU A 76 -2.22 1.45 0.03
N TYR A 77 -2.55 0.68 1.07
CA TYR A 77 -2.78 1.19 2.41
C TYR A 77 -1.75 0.61 3.39
N PRO A 78 -0.79 1.40 3.92
CA PRO A 78 0.16 0.93 4.93
C PRO A 78 -0.58 0.52 6.22
N TYR A 79 -0.47 -0.75 6.63
CA TYR A 79 -1.25 -1.27 7.75
C TYR A 79 -0.47 -2.28 8.60
N ALA A 80 0.36 -1.75 9.50
CA ALA A 80 1.27 -2.53 10.34
C ALA A 80 0.58 -3.59 11.23
N HIS A 81 -0.72 -3.45 11.52
CA HIS A 81 -1.44 -4.36 12.43
C HIS A 81 -1.64 -5.79 11.89
N LEU A 82 -1.31 -6.07 10.62
CA LEU A 82 -1.44 -7.43 10.06
C LEU A 82 -0.30 -8.38 10.44
N SER A 83 0.81 -7.89 11.01
CA SER A 83 1.95 -8.71 11.40
C SER A 83 2.58 -8.24 12.71
N SER A 84 3.17 -9.19 13.44
CA SER A 84 3.96 -8.96 14.64
C SER A 84 5.46 -8.80 14.36
N GLU A 85 5.93 -9.14 13.16
CA GLU A 85 7.35 -9.14 12.79
C GLU A 85 7.63 -8.15 11.66
N LEU A 86 7.48 -6.87 11.97
CA LEU A 86 7.54 -5.79 10.97
C LEU A 86 8.97 -5.50 10.47
N SER A 87 9.06 -5.06 9.22
CA SER A 87 10.29 -4.49 8.65
C SER A 87 10.58 -3.10 9.24
N SER A 88 11.74 -2.55 8.93
CA SER A 88 12.02 -1.14 9.08
C SER A 88 11.04 -0.27 8.29
N GLY A 89 10.82 0.96 8.76
CA GLY A 89 9.94 1.92 8.08
C GLY A 89 10.46 2.37 6.71
N GLU A 90 11.78 2.40 6.55
CA GLU A 90 12.44 2.72 5.27
C GLU A 90 12.15 1.64 4.22
N VAL A 91 12.37 0.37 4.57
CA VAL A 91 12.09 -0.76 3.66
C VAL A 91 10.59 -0.86 3.36
N ALA A 92 9.73 -0.69 4.37
CA ALA A 92 8.29 -0.72 4.15
C ALA A 92 7.85 0.36 3.14
N ARG A 93 8.41 1.57 3.26
CA ARG A 93 8.16 2.67 2.33
C ARG A 93 8.70 2.35 0.93
N GLU A 94 9.93 1.86 0.82
CA GLU A 94 10.55 1.47 -0.45
C GLU A 94 9.68 0.47 -1.21
N ILE A 95 9.19 -0.57 -0.52
CA ILE A 95 8.34 -1.60 -1.11
C ILE A 95 7.03 -0.98 -1.60
N LEU A 96 6.35 -0.19 -0.76
CA LEU A 96 5.08 0.45 -1.12
C LEU A 96 5.21 1.42 -2.29
N ASP A 97 6.25 2.24 -2.31
CA ASP A 97 6.54 3.19 -3.39
C ASP A 97 6.88 2.48 -4.69
N THR A 98 7.72 1.44 -4.61
CA THR A 98 8.08 0.62 -5.76
C THR A 98 6.84 -0.06 -6.35
N SER A 99 5.98 -0.64 -5.51
CA SER A 99 4.73 -1.26 -5.97
C SER A 99 3.77 -0.23 -6.60
N ALA A 100 3.64 0.96 -6.01
CA ALA A 100 2.82 2.04 -6.56
C ALA A 100 3.30 2.47 -7.96
N ASN A 101 4.61 2.65 -8.11
CA ASN A 101 5.24 3.05 -9.37
C ASN A 101 5.09 1.97 -10.44
N LEU A 102 5.31 0.69 -10.10
CA LEU A 102 5.16 -0.43 -11.03
C LEU A 102 3.72 -0.57 -11.53
N LEU A 103 2.72 -0.45 -10.64
CA LEU A 103 1.31 -0.46 -11.03
C LEU A 103 0.96 0.74 -11.92
N SER A 104 1.40 1.93 -11.55
CA SER A 104 1.15 3.15 -12.34
C SER A 104 1.78 3.07 -13.73
N ALA A 105 3.01 2.54 -13.84
CA ALA A 105 3.70 2.33 -15.11
C ALA A 105 2.99 1.32 -16.04
N LYS A 106 2.19 0.42 -15.46
CA LYS A 106 1.32 -0.51 -16.21
C LYS A 106 -0.04 0.10 -16.59
N GLY A 107 -0.30 1.36 -16.21
CA GLY A 107 -1.52 2.08 -16.56
C GLY A 107 -2.70 1.89 -15.61
N TYR A 108 -2.48 1.31 -14.41
CA TYR A 108 -3.53 1.24 -13.39
C TYR A 108 -3.74 2.60 -12.72
N GLU A 109 -4.98 2.90 -12.32
CA GLU A 109 -5.24 4.00 -11.40
C GLU A 109 -4.86 3.58 -9.99
N VAL A 110 -3.86 4.23 -9.40
CA VAL A 110 -3.30 3.86 -8.10
C VAL A 110 -3.36 5.05 -7.14
N LYS A 111 -3.80 4.79 -5.92
CA LYS A 111 -3.68 5.71 -4.79
C LYS A 111 -2.89 5.04 -3.68
N LYS A 112 -2.07 5.82 -2.96
CA LYS A 112 -1.31 5.36 -1.80
C LYS A 112 -1.70 6.21 -0.60
N ALA A 113 -2.11 5.57 0.49
CA ALA A 113 -2.31 6.26 1.75
C ALA A 113 -0.94 6.68 2.34
N PRO A 114 -0.86 7.84 3.00
CA PRO A 114 0.42 8.37 3.47
C PRO A 114 1.06 7.47 4.54
N PHE A 115 2.36 7.23 4.42
CA PHE A 115 3.08 6.36 5.34
C PHE A 115 3.43 7.07 6.65
N GLY A 116 3.21 6.40 7.77
CA GLY A 116 3.62 6.89 9.09
C GLY A 116 2.65 7.89 9.72
N TRP A 117 1.39 7.88 9.31
CA TRP A 117 0.33 8.73 9.84
C TRP A 117 -0.80 7.88 10.43
N TYR A 118 -1.35 8.35 11.55
CA TYR A 118 -2.67 7.94 12.04
C TYR A 118 -3.76 8.70 11.32
#